data_AF-A0A2U1KNF0-F1
#
_entry.id   AF-A0A2U1KNF0-F1
#
_cell.length_a   1.000
_cell.length_b   1.000
_cell.length_c   1.000
_cell.angle_alpha   90.00
_cell.angle_beta   90.00
_cell.angle_gamma   90.00
#
_symmetry.space_group_name_H-M   'P 1'
#
loop_
_entity.id
_entity.type
_entity.pdbx_description
1 polymer ?
#
loop_
_entity_poly.entity_id
_entity_poly.type
_entity_poly.pdbx_seq_one_letter_code
_entity_poly.pdbx_strand_id
1 'polypeptide(L)'
;MKSADFGIKTEINAFGVVLLEILTGMKVYNANRSMETQNLVEWVIPLLADQVNLGRIMDRQLQLNDFPPKGAFKFALLVSNHLQRIIEIWPSMEEIIQALYEYHQDESNQ
;
A
#
# COMPACT_ATOMS: atom_id res chain seq x y z
N MET A 1 21.25 -1.20 19.29
CA MET A 1 21.21 -0.18 18.21
C MET A 1 20.56 -0.80 16.96
N LYS A 2 19.25 -1.04 16.99
CA LYS A 2 18.45 -1.66 15.90
C LYS A 2 17.06 -1.02 15.70
N SER A 3 16.66 -0.13 16.61
CA SER A 3 15.33 0.49 16.63
C SER A 3 15.15 1.61 15.61
N ALA A 4 16.21 2.33 15.24
CA ALA A 4 16.11 3.43 14.26
C ALA A 4 15.87 2.95 12.82
N ASP A 5 16.44 1.80 12.42
CA ASP A 5 16.29 1.24 11.07
C ASP A 5 14.86 0.74 10.80
N PHE A 6 14.23 0.14 11.81
CA PHE A 6 12.82 -0.29 11.71
C PHE A 6 11.88 0.91 11.57
N GLY A 7 12.06 1.95 12.39
CA GLY A 7 11.24 3.16 12.31
C GLY A 7 11.27 3.83 10.94
N ILE A 8 12.46 4.00 10.36
CA ILE A 8 12.62 4.57 9.02
C ILE A 8 11.94 3.71 7.95
N LYS A 9 12.06 2.38 8.02
CA LYS A 9 11.39 1.46 7.10
C LYS A 9 9.87 1.56 7.20
N THR A 10 9.33 1.64 8.41
CA THR A 10 7.88 1.79 8.64
C THR A 10 7.37 3.13 8.11
N GLU A 11 8.08 4.24 8.34
CA GLU A 11 7.70 5.57 7.83
C GLU A 11 7.68 5.62 6.29
N ILE A 12 8.71 5.05 5.65
CA ILE A 12 8.79 4.94 4.19
C ILE A 12 7.64 4.10 3.62
N ASN A 13 7.23 3.04 4.33
CA ASN A 13 6.12 2.18 3.89
C ASN A 13 4.76 2.87 4.03
N ALA A 14 4.53 3.55 5.16
CA ALA A 14 3.33 4.36 5.37
C ALA A 14 3.21 5.48 4.32
N PHE A 15 4.33 6.09 3.94
CA PHE A 15 4.36 7.09 2.88
C PHE A 15 3.87 6.54 1.53
N GLY A 16 4.23 5.31 1.18
CA GLY A 16 3.74 4.63 -0.03
C GLY A 16 2.22 4.52 -0.08
N VAL A 17 1.61 4.21 1.05
CA VAL A 17 0.15 4.14 1.19
C VAL A 17 -0.48 5.52 1.01
N VAL A 18 0.08 6.55 1.65
CA VAL A 18 -0.42 7.94 1.49
C VAL A 18 -0.33 8.40 0.04
N LEU A 19 0.77 8.10 -0.67
CA LEU A 19 0.90 8.41 -2.09
C LEU A 19 -0.16 7.70 -2.95
N LEU A 20 -0.49 6.45 -2.61
CA LEU A 20 -1.58 5.71 -3.26
C LEU A 20 -2.94 6.37 -3.02
N GLU A 21 -3.23 6.78 -1.79
CA GLU A 21 -4.47 7.48 -1.45
C GLU A 21 -4.58 8.83 -2.18
N ILE A 22 -3.48 9.58 -2.29
CA ILE A 22 -3.43 10.85 -3.05
C ILE A 22 -3.67 10.59 -4.54
N LEU A 23 -3.01 9.58 -5.12
CA LEU A 23 -3.13 9.27 -6.56
C LEU A 23 -4.56 8.89 -6.94
N THR A 24 -5.27 8.21 -6.04
CA THR A 24 -6.57 7.60 -6.32
C THR A 24 -7.76 8.36 -5.74
N GLY A 25 -7.53 9.23 -4.75
CA GLY A 25 -8.59 9.87 -3.97
C GLY A 25 -9.35 8.89 -3.07
N MET A 26 -8.83 7.67 -2.92
CA MET A 26 -9.49 6.56 -2.26
C MET A 26 -8.78 6.23 -0.95
N LYS A 27 -9.56 6.01 0.12
CA LYS A 27 -9.00 5.45 1.35
C LYS A 27 -8.43 4.05 1.12
N VAL A 28 -7.29 3.77 1.74
CA VAL A 28 -6.60 2.48 1.62
C VAL A 28 -7.43 1.33 2.18
N TYR A 29 -8.18 1.59 3.25
CA TYR A 29 -9.13 0.65 3.83
C TYR A 29 -10.53 1.26 3.88
N ASN A 30 -11.53 0.52 3.39
CA ASN A 30 -12.92 0.93 3.47
C ASN A 30 -13.84 -0.29 3.62
N ALA A 31 -14.35 -0.51 4.84
CA ALA A 31 -15.23 -1.63 5.17
C ALA A 31 -16.55 -1.66 4.36
N ASN A 32 -16.98 -0.54 3.77
CA ASN A 32 -18.19 -0.47 2.96
C ASN A 32 -17.99 -0.92 1.50
N ARG A 33 -16.74 -1.24 1.09
CA ARG A 33 -16.42 -1.77 -0.24
C ARG A 33 -16.59 -3.30 -0.30
N SER A 34 -16.65 -3.85 -1.51
CA SER A 34 -16.58 -5.30 -1.71
C SER A 34 -15.28 -5.86 -1.14
N MET A 35 -15.28 -7.14 -0.73
CA MET A 35 -14.11 -7.78 -0.11
C MET A 35 -12.83 -7.61 -0.96
N GLU A 36 -12.96 -7.72 -2.27
CA GLU A 36 -11.88 -7.56 -3.26
C GLU A 36 -11.29 -6.13 -3.33
N THR A 37 -12.02 -5.12 -2.85
CA THR A 37 -11.63 -3.70 -2.93
C THR A 37 -11.55 -3.02 -1.57
N GLN A 38 -11.75 -3.78 -0.49
CA GLN A 38 -11.61 -3.32 0.89
C GLN A 38 -10.17 -2.92 1.18
N ASN A 39 -9.20 -3.73 0.76
CA ASN A 39 -7.77 -3.37 0.77
C ASN A 39 -7.39 -2.79 -0.60
N LEU A 40 -7.17 -1.47 -0.63
CA LEU A 40 -6.83 -0.76 -1.85
C LEU A 40 -5.46 -1.18 -2.41
N VAL A 41 -4.51 -1.55 -1.55
CA VAL A 41 -3.13 -1.89 -1.96
C VAL A 41 -3.15 -3.13 -2.84
N GLU A 42 -3.80 -4.19 -2.36
CA GLU A 42 -3.92 -5.46 -3.10
C GLU A 42 -4.65 -5.30 -4.43
N TRP A 43 -5.70 -4.47 -4.44
CA TRP A 43 -6.51 -4.26 -5.63
C TRP A 43 -5.85 -3.35 -6.68
N VAL A 44 -5.17 -2.27 -6.25
CA VAL A 44 -4.72 -1.20 -7.15
C VAL A 44 -3.33 -1.44 -7.73
N ILE A 45 -2.42 -2.07 -7.00
CA ILE A 45 -1.05 -2.35 -7.49
C ILE A 45 -1.00 -2.92 -8.92
N PRO A 46 -1.77 -3.96 -9.28
CA PRO A 46 -1.73 -4.51 -10.64
C PRO A 46 -2.26 -3.54 -11.71
N LEU A 47 -3.07 -2.56 -11.31
CA LEU A 47 -3.67 -1.57 -12.21
C LEU A 47 -2.77 -0.37 -12.47
N LEU A 48 -1.85 -0.04 -11.55
CA LEU A 48 -0.94 1.11 -11.66
C LEU A 48 0.11 0.96 -12.78
N ALA A 49 0.40 -0.27 -13.21
CA ALA A 49 1.38 -0.55 -14.27
C ALA A 49 0.82 -0.36 -15.69
N ASP A 50 -0.50 -0.17 -15.84
CA ASP A 50 -1.17 0.01 -17.12
C ASP A 50 -1.76 1.42 -17.25
N GLN A 51 -1.45 2.13 -18.34
CA GLN A 51 -1.89 3.52 -18.53
C GLN A 51 -3.41 3.67 -18.66
N VAL A 52 -4.09 2.69 -19.24
CA VAL A 52 -5.55 2.72 -19.44
C VAL A 52 -6.24 2.53 -18.09
N ASN A 53 -5.78 1.54 -17.32
CA ASN A 53 -6.30 1.28 -15.98
C ASN A 53 -6.00 2.43 -15.03
N LEU A 54 -4.81 3.04 -15.11
CA LEU A 54 -4.45 4.22 -14.32
C LEU A 54 -5.47 5.35 -14.51
N GLY A 55 -5.88 5.62 -15.77
CA GLY A 55 -6.91 6.63 -16.06
C GLY A 55 -8.28 6.34 -15.41
N ARG A 56 -8.58 5.07 -15.07
CA ARG A 56 -9.84 4.69 -14.42
C ARG A 56 -9.81 4.86 -12.90
N ILE A 57 -8.63 4.70 -12.29
CA ILE A 57 -8.45 4.69 -10.83
C ILE A 57 -7.88 5.99 -10.27
N MET A 58 -7.30 6.84 -11.14
CA MET A 58 -6.72 8.11 -10.72
C MET A 58 -7.81 9.07 -10.26
N ASP A 59 -7.51 9.84 -9.22
CA ASP A 59 -8.40 10.83 -8.64
C ASP A 59 -8.91 11.81 -9.71
N ARG A 60 -10.24 12.08 -9.70
CA ARG A 60 -10.86 12.95 -10.70
C ARG A 60 -10.39 14.40 -10.61
N GLN A 61 -10.06 14.90 -9.41
CA GLN A 61 -9.52 16.25 -9.27
C GLN A 61 -8.11 16.34 -9.84
N LEU A 62 -7.29 15.29 -9.70
CA LEU A 62 -5.99 15.22 -10.39
C LEU A 62 -6.16 15.20 -11.91
N GLN A 63 -7.17 14.49 -12.43
CA GLN A 63 -7.51 14.49 -13.86
C GLN A 63 -7.96 15.86 -14.37
N LEU A 64 -8.79 16.57 -13.60
CA LEU A 64 -9.37 17.87 -13.97
C LEU A 64 -8.36 19.02 -13.90
N ASN A 65 -7.29 18.90 -13.11
CA ASN A 65 -6.25 19.92 -12.95
C ASN A 65 -5.09 19.79 -13.96
N ASP A 66 -5.34 19.21 -15.14
CA ASP A 66 -4.35 19.01 -16.21
C ASP A 66 -3.06 18.31 -15.76
N PHE A 67 -3.14 17.40 -14.78
CA PHE A 67 -1.98 16.66 -14.35
C PHE A 67 -1.41 15.86 -15.53
N PRO A 68 -0.13 16.06 -15.93
CA PRO A 68 0.37 15.51 -17.18
C PRO A 68 0.27 13.97 -17.19
N PRO A 69 -0.37 13.34 -18.20
CA PRO A 69 -0.59 11.89 -18.21
C PRO A 69 0.71 11.07 -18.08
N LYS A 70 1.80 11.54 -18.73
CA LYS A 70 3.13 10.92 -18.61
C LYS A 70 3.72 11.06 -17.20
N GLY A 71 3.44 12.17 -16.51
CA GLY A 71 3.86 12.39 -15.13
C GLY A 71 3.08 11.49 -14.18
N ALA A 72 1.75 11.39 -14.35
CA ALA A 72 0.89 10.50 -13.58
C ALA A 72 1.35 9.06 -13.69
N PHE A 73 1.62 8.60 -14.92
CA PHE A 73 2.07 7.23 -15.13
C PHE A 73 3.42 6.93 -14.49
N LYS A 74 4.39 7.85 -14.59
CA LYS A 74 5.68 7.69 -13.89
C LYS A 74 5.51 7.63 -12.38
N PHE A 75 4.66 8.49 -11.83
CA PHE A 75 4.36 8.50 -10.40
C PHE A 75 3.66 7.20 -9.95
N ALA A 76 2.67 6.73 -10.72
CA ALA A 76 1.99 5.46 -10.48
C ALA A 76 2.95 4.26 -10.47
N LEU A 77 3.90 4.22 -11.43
CA LEU A 77 4.94 3.18 -11.47
C LEU A 77 5.86 3.21 -10.24
N LEU A 78 6.23 4.40 -9.76
CA LEU A 78 7.03 4.55 -8.54
C LEU A 78 6.28 4.02 -7.31
N VAL A 79 5.00 4.38 -7.16
CA VAL A 79 4.14 3.89 -6.08
C VAL A 79 3.96 2.38 -6.17
N SER A 80 3.68 1.84 -7.36
CA SER A 80 3.50 0.40 -7.59
C SER A 80 4.75 -0.40 -7.20
N ASN A 81 5.92 0.00 -7.70
CA ASN A 81 7.19 -0.67 -7.39
C ASN A 81 7.53 -0.62 -5.90
N HIS A 82 7.22 0.49 -5.24
CA HIS A 82 7.44 0.64 -3.80
C HIS A 82 6.56 -0.30 -2.99
N LEU A 83 5.26 -0.34 -3.31
CA LEU A 83 4.30 -1.19 -2.59
C LEU A 83 4.48 -2.68 -2.89
N GLN A 84 4.86 -3.07 -4.12
CA GLN A 84 5.18 -4.47 -4.44
C GLN A 84 6.31 -5.01 -3.58
N ARG A 85 7.40 -4.23 -3.42
CA ARG A 85 8.51 -4.62 -2.53
C ARG A 85 8.08 -4.78 -1.08
N ILE A 86 7.11 -3.98 -0.61
CA ILE A 86 6.56 -4.12 0.73
C ILE A 86 5.85 -5.46 0.87
N ILE A 87 4.98 -5.82 -0.08
CA ILE A 87 4.25 -7.10 -0.05
C ILE A 87 5.21 -8.29 -0.09
N GLU A 88 6.29 -8.22 -0.87
CA GLU A 88 7.29 -9.29 -0.97
C GLU A 88 8.15 -9.47 0.28
N ILE A 89 8.35 -8.39 1.06
CA ILE A 89 9.25 -8.39 2.22
C ILE A 89 8.49 -8.57 3.54
N TRP A 90 7.22 -8.16 3.61
CA TRP A 90 6.45 -8.22 4.83
C TRP A 90 5.71 -9.54 4.98
N PRO A 91 5.77 -10.16 6.17
CA PRO A 91 4.93 -11.31 6.47
C PRO A 91 3.45 -10.92 6.41
N SER A 92 2.60 -11.87 6.05
CA SER A 92 1.15 -11.68 6.03
C SER A 92 0.63 -11.33 7.43
N MET A 93 -0.55 -10.71 7.51
CA MET A 93 -1.19 -10.46 8.82
C MET A 93 -1.41 -11.77 9.60
N GLU A 94 -1.63 -12.89 8.93
CA GLU A 94 -1.74 -14.21 9.56
C GLU A 94 -0.41 -14.67 10.15
N GLU A 95 0.69 -14.52 9.41
CA GLU A 95 2.05 -14.82 9.89
C GLU A 95 2.44 -13.92 11.08
N ILE A 96 2.07 -12.63 11.03
CA ILE A 96 2.29 -11.70 12.14
C ILE A 96 1.47 -12.12 13.36
N ILE A 97 0.18 -12.44 13.18
CA ILE A 97 -0.71 -12.88 14.26
C ILE A 97 -0.18 -14.19 14.88
N GLN A 98 0.25 -15.14 14.05
CA GLN A 98 0.82 -16.40 14.49
C GLN A 98 2.09 -16.18 15.32
N ALA A 99 3.01 -15.33 14.85
CA ALA A 99 4.23 -14.99 15.60
C ALA A 99 3.91 -14.30 16.94
N LEU A 100 2.88 -13.45 16.99
CA LEU A 100 2.42 -12.82 18.23
C LEU A 100 1.81 -13.84 19.21
N TYR A 101 1.04 -14.81 18.69
CA TYR A 101 0.50 -15.90 19.51
C TYR A 101 1.62 -16.77 20.09
N GLU A 102 2.62 -17.14 19.28
CA GLU A 102 3.77 -17.94 19.72
C GLU A 102 4.56 -17.22 20.81
N TYR A 103 4.84 -15.92 20.63
CA TYR A 103 5.52 -15.11 21.65
C TYR A 103 4.75 -15.09 22.99
N HIS A 104 3.43 -14.90 22.95
CA HIS A 104 2.61 -14.90 24.16
C HIS A 104 2.55 -16.27 24.86
N GLN A 105 2.61 -17.37 24.11
CA GLN A 105 2.66 -18.73 24.66
C GLN A 105 4.03 -19.03 25.30
N ASP A 106 5.12 -18.52 24.72
CA ASP A 106 6.47 -18.67 25.27
C ASP A 106 6.66 -17.91 26.60
N GLU A 107 6.08 -16.70 26.75
CA GLU A 107 6.06 -15.99 28.05
C GLU A 107 5.17 -16.68 29.10
N SER A 108 4.18 -17.47 28.68
CA SER A 108 3.28 -18.20 29.58
C SER A 108 3.86 -19.54 30.08
N ASN A 109 4.91 -20.04 29.41
CA ASN A 109 5.60 -21.29 29.71
C ASN A 109 6.97 -21.10 30.38
N GLN A 110 7.31 -19.87 30.80
CA GLN A 110 8.45 -19.54 31.65
C GLN A 110 7.97 -19.11 33.04
#